data_AF-A0A7J2VWM4-F1
#
_entry.id   AF-A0A7J2VWM4-F1
#
_cell.length_a   1.000
_cell.length_b   1.000
_cell.length_c   1.000
_cell.angle_alpha   90.00
_cell.angle_beta   90.00
_cell.angle_gamma   90.00
#
_symmetry.space_group_name_H-M   'P 1'
#
loop_
_entity.id
_entity.type
_entity.pdbx_description
1 polymer ?
#
loop_
_entity_poly.entity_id
_entity_poly.type
_entity_poly.pdbx_seq_one_letter_code
_entity_poly.pdbx_strand_id
1 'polypeptide(L)'
;MKDKNFEGKNFISPLSSLSEVDTEMLIGGTKVNYFVHCKTQLWLFSHLILQEKDSELVTLGKILESLFFKEVKVKNVLIDSKISIDLIRRGEKLIIQDIKKSSKFEKAHYYQLLYYLWYLKKIKGIANLEGIISYPNERKAIKVELTEEKEREIEKILKEINEIISKPKPPLPVYKKYCRKCAYFEFCFGDT
;
A
#
# COMPACT_ATOMS: atom_id res chain seq x y z
N MET A 1 9.71 -60.88 6.33
CA MET A 1 8.61 -60.39 5.48
C MET A 1 8.00 -59.20 6.20
N LYS A 2 8.12 -57.98 5.62
CA LYS A 2 7.25 -56.80 5.77
C LYS A 2 7.05 -56.20 7.19
N ASP A 3 7.03 -54.91 7.45
CA ASP A 3 7.32 -53.68 6.70
C ASP A 3 7.50 -52.58 7.77
N LYS A 4 8.31 -51.57 7.45
CA LYS A 4 8.30 -50.28 8.14
C LYS A 4 6.91 -49.66 8.00
N ASN A 5 6.43 -48.92 9.00
CA ASN A 5 5.80 -47.62 8.72
C ASN A 5 5.71 -46.75 9.97
N PHE A 6 6.42 -45.63 9.85
CA PHE A 6 6.33 -44.44 10.66
C PHE A 6 5.31 -43.56 9.94
N GLU A 7 4.07 -43.49 10.44
CA GLU A 7 3.05 -42.55 9.98
C GLU A 7 2.65 -41.74 11.22
N GLY A 8 2.76 -40.42 11.30
CA GLY A 8 2.85 -39.41 10.28
C GLY A 8 2.15 -38.21 10.90
N LYS A 9 2.85 -37.48 11.81
CA LYS A 9 2.34 -36.20 12.29
C LYS A 9 2.22 -35.31 11.08
N ASN A 10 0.99 -34.99 10.67
CA ASN A 10 0.71 -34.05 9.60
C ASN A 10 1.27 -32.68 10.00
N PHE A 11 2.53 -32.45 9.63
CA PHE A 11 3.13 -31.14 9.53
C PHE A 11 2.40 -30.45 8.38
N ILE A 12 1.34 -29.71 8.71
CA ILE A 12 0.70 -28.80 7.77
C ILE A 12 1.78 -27.76 7.44
N SER A 13 2.24 -27.77 6.20
CA SER A 13 3.25 -26.84 5.69
C SER A 13 2.72 -25.41 5.80
N PRO A 14 3.52 -24.44 6.29
CA PRO A 14 3.07 -23.05 6.48
C PRO A 14 2.94 -22.27 5.16
N LEU A 15 2.80 -22.94 4.03
CA LEU A 15 2.96 -22.35 2.69
C LEU A 15 1.68 -22.37 1.82
N SER A 16 0.51 -22.68 2.39
CA SER A 16 -0.74 -22.85 1.62
C SER A 16 -1.77 -21.71 1.75
N SER A 17 -1.47 -20.60 2.41
CA SER A 17 -2.47 -19.53 2.63
C SER A 17 -2.06 -18.13 2.15
N LEU A 18 -1.16 -18.01 1.18
CA LEU A 18 -0.67 -16.71 0.71
C LEU A 18 -1.04 -16.33 -0.73
N SER A 19 -1.99 -17.05 -1.34
CA SER A 19 -2.48 -16.77 -2.69
C SER A 19 -3.60 -15.71 -2.76
N GLU A 20 -3.95 -15.07 -1.64
CA GLU A 20 -4.85 -13.92 -1.65
C GLU A 20 -4.03 -12.62 -1.63
N VAL A 21 -3.99 -11.97 -2.78
CA VAL A 21 -4.84 -10.79 -2.87
C VAL A 21 -4.67 -9.65 -1.88
N ASP A 22 -3.48 -9.16 -1.48
CA ASP A 22 -3.36 -8.10 -0.45
C ASP A 22 -3.72 -6.67 -0.94
N THR A 23 -4.91 -6.60 -1.51
CA THR A 23 -5.66 -5.42 -1.89
C THR A 23 -5.82 -4.46 -0.71
N GLU A 24 -5.93 -4.99 0.50
CA GLU A 24 -6.07 -4.21 1.73
C GLU A 24 -4.84 -3.33 1.97
N MET A 25 -3.63 -3.89 1.84
CA MET A 25 -2.39 -3.13 1.94
C MET A 25 -2.37 -1.97 0.91
N LEU A 26 -2.70 -2.23 -0.33
CA LEU A 26 -2.57 -1.22 -1.39
C LEU A 26 -3.62 -0.11 -1.30
N ILE A 27 -4.88 -0.50 -1.05
CA ILE A 27 -5.97 0.45 -0.81
C ILE A 27 -5.68 1.26 0.46
N GLY A 28 -5.21 0.61 1.52
CA GLY A 28 -4.85 1.26 2.78
C GLY A 28 -3.76 2.31 2.60
N GLY A 29 -2.69 1.98 1.87
CA GLY A 29 -1.61 2.94 1.58
C GLY A 29 -2.09 4.13 0.75
N THR A 30 -3.01 3.92 -0.19
CA THR A 30 -3.63 4.99 -0.97
C THR A 30 -4.51 5.90 -0.10
N LYS A 31 -5.30 5.31 0.81
CA LYS A 31 -6.08 6.08 1.79
C LYS A 31 -5.18 6.91 2.70
N VAL A 32 -4.06 6.35 3.17
CA VAL A 32 -3.07 7.09 3.97
C VAL A 32 -2.43 8.23 3.18
N ASN A 33 -2.08 8.00 1.90
CA ASN A 33 -1.60 9.06 1.02
C ASN A 33 -2.62 10.21 0.93
N TYR A 34 -3.88 9.90 0.61
CA TYR A 34 -4.93 10.90 0.50
C TYR A 34 -5.28 11.57 1.83
N PHE A 35 -5.20 10.86 2.94
CA PHE A 35 -5.37 11.47 4.25
C PHE A 35 -4.39 12.63 4.47
N VAL A 36 -3.11 12.41 4.13
CA VAL A 36 -2.05 13.41 4.26
C VAL A 36 -2.18 14.51 3.20
N HIS A 37 -2.61 14.14 1.98
CA HIS A 37 -2.67 15.03 0.84
C HIS A 37 -3.96 15.88 0.77
N CYS A 38 -5.12 15.23 0.79
CA CYS A 38 -6.45 15.80 0.59
C CYS A 38 -7.57 14.92 1.20
N LYS A 39 -8.15 15.37 2.33
CA LYS A 39 -9.22 14.63 3.04
C LYS A 39 -10.52 14.50 2.24
N THR A 40 -10.85 15.46 1.36
CA THR A 40 -11.99 15.37 0.44
C THR A 40 -11.77 14.23 -0.57
N GLN A 41 -10.55 14.13 -1.13
CA GLN A 41 -10.18 13.08 -2.06
C GLN A 41 -10.20 11.70 -1.39
N LEU A 42 -9.75 11.59 -0.13
CA LEU A 42 -9.87 10.37 0.66
C LEU A 42 -11.33 9.88 0.74
N TRP A 43 -12.24 10.80 1.06
CA TRP A 43 -13.66 10.48 1.15
C TRP A 43 -14.21 10.03 -0.20
N LEU A 44 -13.99 10.82 -1.27
CA LEU A 44 -14.45 10.52 -2.62
C LEU A 44 -13.93 9.16 -3.12
N PHE A 45 -12.62 8.93 -3.01
CA PHE A 45 -11.99 7.65 -3.35
C PHE A 45 -12.65 6.48 -2.63
N SER A 46 -12.91 6.61 -1.33
CA SER A 46 -13.46 5.52 -0.53
C SER A 46 -14.93 5.20 -0.87
N HIS A 47 -15.68 6.16 -1.41
CA HIS A 47 -17.09 5.99 -1.79
C HIS A 47 -17.28 5.69 -3.29
N LEU A 48 -16.30 6.05 -4.13
CA LEU A 48 -16.31 5.78 -5.57
C LEU A 48 -15.67 4.43 -5.91
N ILE A 49 -14.58 4.01 -5.24
CA ILE A 49 -13.99 2.66 -5.44
C ILE A 49 -14.96 1.53 -5.13
N LEU A 50 -15.87 1.74 -4.18
CA LEU A 50 -16.90 0.74 -3.89
C LEU A 50 -17.78 0.42 -5.10
N GLN A 51 -17.78 1.27 -6.14
CA GLN A 51 -18.62 1.15 -7.33
C GLN A 51 -17.90 0.49 -8.54
N GLU A 52 -16.56 0.35 -8.54
CA GLU A 52 -15.76 -0.09 -9.71
C GLU A 52 -15.06 -1.47 -9.54
N LYS A 53 -15.60 -2.39 -8.73
CA LYS A 53 -14.88 -3.60 -8.27
C LYS A 53 -14.48 -4.65 -9.32
N ASP A 54 -14.95 -4.61 -10.56
CA ASP A 54 -14.90 -5.80 -11.43
C ASP A 54 -13.63 -5.98 -12.30
N SER A 55 -12.90 -4.92 -12.68
CA SER A 55 -11.69 -5.07 -13.53
C SER A 55 -10.36 -5.01 -12.79
N GLU A 56 -10.32 -4.46 -11.57
CA GLU A 56 -9.08 -4.15 -10.84
C GLU A 56 -8.49 -5.35 -10.08
N LEU A 57 -9.34 -6.30 -9.67
CA LEU A 57 -8.95 -7.47 -8.87
C LEU A 57 -8.13 -8.52 -9.66
N VAL A 58 -8.34 -8.60 -10.98
CA VAL A 58 -7.72 -9.62 -11.85
C VAL A 58 -6.24 -9.33 -12.13
N THR A 59 -5.86 -8.05 -12.27
CA THR A 59 -4.46 -7.65 -12.49
C THR A 59 -3.63 -7.82 -11.20
N LEU A 60 -4.28 -7.70 -10.05
CA LEU A 60 -3.69 -7.80 -8.74
C LEU A 60 -3.40 -9.26 -8.31
N GLY A 61 -4.17 -10.22 -8.82
CA GLY A 61 -3.91 -11.66 -8.68
C GLY A 61 -2.55 -12.13 -9.20
N LYS A 62 -2.13 -11.59 -10.35
CA LYS A 62 -0.85 -11.95 -11.00
C LYS A 62 0.38 -11.45 -10.22
N ILE A 63 0.21 -10.42 -9.39
CA ILE A 63 1.28 -9.77 -8.63
C ILE A 63 1.74 -10.64 -7.46
N LEU A 64 0.83 -11.40 -6.85
CA LEU A 64 1.11 -12.10 -5.58
C LEU A 64 1.55 -13.55 -5.77
N GLU A 65 1.23 -14.14 -6.92
CA GLU A 65 1.84 -15.39 -7.37
C GLU A 65 3.38 -15.27 -7.41
N SER A 66 3.92 -14.07 -7.68
CA SER A 66 5.36 -13.81 -7.74
C SER A 66 6.05 -13.67 -6.37
N LEU A 67 5.31 -13.47 -5.27
CA LEU A 67 5.86 -13.27 -3.92
C LEU A 67 6.41 -14.54 -3.27
N PHE A 68 6.09 -15.73 -3.81
CA PHE A 68 6.44 -17.04 -3.23
C PHE A 68 7.66 -17.72 -3.83
N PHE A 69 8.28 -17.12 -4.85
CA PHE A 69 9.47 -17.68 -5.47
C PHE A 69 10.75 -17.28 -4.72
N LYS A 70 11.64 -18.26 -4.51
CA LYS A 70 12.87 -18.13 -3.70
C LYS A 70 13.90 -17.11 -4.25
N GLU A 71 13.72 -16.62 -5.47
CA GLU A 71 14.58 -15.61 -6.12
C GLU A 71 13.76 -14.37 -6.51
N VAL A 72 13.57 -13.43 -5.58
CA VAL A 72 12.75 -12.22 -5.83
C VAL A 72 13.60 -11.08 -6.41
N LYS A 73 13.44 -10.83 -7.71
CA LYS A 73 13.57 -9.50 -8.33
C LYS A 73 12.25 -9.17 -9.01
N VAL A 74 11.24 -8.76 -8.23
CA VAL A 74 10.00 -8.22 -8.79
C VAL A 74 10.21 -6.72 -8.99
N LYS A 75 10.22 -6.30 -10.25
CA LYS A 75 10.39 -4.90 -10.68
C LYS A 75 9.14 -4.41 -11.40
N ASN A 76 8.81 -3.15 -11.20
CA ASN A 76 7.72 -2.44 -11.85
C ASN A 76 6.32 -3.00 -11.53
N VAL A 77 6.01 -3.25 -10.24
CA VAL A 77 4.61 -3.49 -9.86
C VAL A 77 3.83 -2.19 -10.01
N LEU A 78 3.28 -1.99 -11.20
CA LEU A 78 2.45 -0.85 -11.58
C LEU A 78 1.00 -1.15 -11.23
N ILE A 79 0.48 -0.48 -10.21
CA ILE A 79 -0.94 -0.50 -9.84
C ILE A 79 -1.52 0.89 -10.09
N ASP A 80 -2.58 0.95 -10.90
CA ASP A 80 -3.29 2.18 -11.29
C ASP A 80 -2.37 3.27 -11.90
N SER A 81 -1.24 2.87 -12.51
CA SER A 81 -0.19 3.79 -13.01
C SER A 81 0.38 4.77 -11.96
N LYS A 82 0.04 4.62 -10.68
CA LYS A 82 0.33 5.56 -9.57
C LYS A 82 1.16 4.95 -8.45
N ILE A 83 1.08 3.64 -8.28
CA ILE A 83 1.88 2.88 -7.33
C ILE A 83 2.86 2.04 -8.15
N SER A 84 4.14 2.25 -7.91
CA SER A 84 5.22 1.49 -8.54
C SER A 84 6.09 0.93 -7.42
N ILE A 85 5.75 -0.27 -6.97
CA ILE A 85 6.49 -0.93 -5.88
C ILE A 85 7.46 -1.95 -6.46
N ASP A 86 8.70 -1.85 -6.05
CA ASP A 86 9.70 -2.90 -6.24
C ASP A 86 9.94 -3.59 -4.90
N LEU A 87 9.94 -4.92 -4.92
CA LEU A 87 10.27 -5.74 -3.76
C LEU A 87 11.62 -6.40 -4.00
N ILE A 88 12.56 -6.13 -3.12
CA ILE A 88 13.94 -6.57 -3.25
C ILE A 88 14.32 -7.33 -1.99
N ARG A 89 14.61 -8.63 -2.14
CA ARG A 89 15.13 -9.43 -1.03
C ARG A 89 16.65 -9.40 -1.02
N ARG A 90 17.25 -9.05 0.13
CA ARG A 90 18.70 -9.06 0.36
C ARG A 90 18.99 -9.86 1.63
N GLY A 91 19.31 -11.14 1.46
CA GLY A 91 19.40 -12.08 2.58
C GLY A 91 18.04 -12.19 3.28
N GLU A 92 18.04 -11.96 4.60
CA GLU A 92 16.81 -11.96 5.40
C GLU A 92 15.99 -10.68 5.29
N LYS A 93 16.57 -9.61 4.74
CA LYS A 93 15.93 -8.29 4.66
C LYS A 93 15.02 -8.18 3.43
N LEU A 94 13.80 -7.68 3.63
CA LEU A 94 12.87 -7.34 2.55
C LEU A 94 12.80 -5.81 2.40
N ILE A 95 13.18 -5.31 1.24
CA ILE A 95 13.15 -3.89 0.89
C ILE A 95 11.93 -3.63 0.02
N ILE A 96 11.11 -2.66 0.43
CA ILE A 96 9.99 -2.14 -0.34
C ILE A 96 10.41 -0.78 -0.89
N GLN A 97 10.49 -0.68 -2.22
CA GLN A 97 10.89 0.53 -2.90
C GLN A 97 9.71 1.12 -3.69
N ASP A 98 9.19 2.28 -3.27
CA ASP A 98 8.14 3.01 -3.98
C ASP A 98 8.75 4.06 -4.91
N ILE A 99 8.55 3.91 -6.22
CA ILE A 99 9.11 4.79 -7.25
C ILE A 99 8.07 5.84 -7.63
N LYS A 100 8.43 7.12 -7.51
CA LYS A 100 7.56 8.27 -7.79
C LYS A 100 8.18 9.20 -8.84
N LYS A 101 7.33 9.78 -9.68
CA LYS A 101 7.75 10.72 -10.73
C LYS A 101 8.28 12.05 -10.19
N SER A 102 7.81 12.49 -9.02
CA SER A 102 8.23 13.75 -8.39
C SER A 102 8.01 13.76 -6.87
N SER A 103 8.83 14.51 -6.12
CA SER A 103 8.73 14.74 -4.67
C SER A 103 7.66 15.74 -4.25
N LYS A 104 6.85 16.28 -5.16
CA LYS A 104 5.78 17.26 -4.83
C LYS A 104 4.84 16.82 -3.70
N PHE A 105 4.65 15.51 -3.51
CA PHE A 105 3.84 14.93 -2.42
C PHE A 105 4.63 14.03 -1.48
N GLU A 106 5.90 14.37 -1.25
CA GLU A 106 6.84 13.59 -0.46
C GLU A 106 6.32 13.15 0.91
N LYS A 107 5.66 14.05 1.65
CA LYS A 107 5.07 13.69 2.94
C LYS A 107 4.00 12.60 2.80
N ALA A 108 3.14 12.68 1.79
CA ALA A 108 2.12 11.68 1.54
C ALA A 108 2.73 10.34 1.10
N HIS A 109 3.79 10.37 0.27
CA HIS A 109 4.54 9.19 -0.11
C HIS A 109 5.21 8.52 1.10
N TYR A 110 5.77 9.32 2.02
CA TYR A 110 6.40 8.84 3.25
C TYR A 110 5.41 8.06 4.13
N TYR A 111 4.23 8.64 4.41
CA TYR A 111 3.22 7.97 5.22
C TYR A 111 2.60 6.76 4.50
N GLN A 112 2.46 6.81 3.17
CA GLN A 112 2.05 5.65 2.38
C GLN A 112 3.01 4.47 2.57
N LEU A 113 4.32 4.70 2.44
CA LEU A 113 5.31 3.64 2.62
C LEU A 113 5.43 3.20 4.09
N LEU A 114 5.28 4.10 5.06
CA LEU A 114 5.17 3.72 6.46
C LEU A 114 4.00 2.77 6.71
N TYR A 115 2.84 3.03 6.11
CA TYR A 115 1.70 2.14 6.21
C TYR A 115 2.00 0.75 5.64
N TYR A 116 2.68 0.67 4.49
CA TYR A 116 3.11 -0.62 3.92
C TYR A 116 4.01 -1.41 4.86
N LEU A 117 5.00 -0.76 5.48
CA LEU A 117 5.87 -1.40 6.47
C LEU A 117 5.06 -1.86 7.69
N TRP A 118 4.16 -1.01 8.19
CA TRP A 118 3.29 -1.32 9.33
C TRP A 118 2.41 -2.52 9.03
N TYR A 119 1.78 -2.56 7.86
CA TYR A 119 0.88 -3.61 7.44
C TYR A 119 1.61 -4.95 7.35
N LEU A 120 2.75 -4.99 6.64
CA LEU A 120 3.55 -6.21 6.50
C LEU A 120 4.05 -6.73 7.86
N LYS A 121 4.45 -5.83 8.76
CA LYS A 121 4.89 -6.21 10.12
C LYS A 121 3.73 -6.71 10.98
N LYS A 122 2.67 -5.92 11.12
CA LYS A 122 1.58 -6.16 12.09
C LYS A 122 0.57 -7.19 11.62
N ILE A 123 0.20 -7.14 10.34
CA ILE A 123 -0.87 -7.96 9.78
C ILE A 123 -0.32 -9.25 9.18
N LYS A 124 0.82 -9.19 8.49
CA LYS A 124 1.43 -10.36 7.84
C LYS A 124 2.55 -11.02 8.64
N GLY A 125 2.98 -10.43 9.75
CA GLY A 125 4.03 -10.98 10.61
C GLY A 125 5.42 -11.00 9.96
N ILE A 126 5.66 -10.18 8.92
CA ILE A 126 6.94 -10.13 8.20
C ILE A 126 7.91 -9.22 8.96
N ALA A 127 9.06 -9.78 9.35
CA ALA A 127 10.14 -9.06 10.00
C ALA A 127 11.20 -8.54 9.00
N ASN A 128 12.17 -7.76 9.50
CA ASN A 128 13.33 -7.27 8.75
C ASN A 128 12.98 -6.47 7.48
N LEU A 129 12.11 -5.49 7.64
CA LEU A 129 11.64 -4.62 6.56
C LEU A 129 12.49 -3.34 6.43
N GLU A 130 12.61 -2.83 5.21
CA GLU A 130 13.15 -1.49 4.92
C GLU A 130 12.34 -0.82 3.81
N GLY A 131 11.98 0.46 4.02
CA GLY A 131 11.30 1.26 3.02
C GLY A 131 12.27 2.21 2.30
N ILE A 132 12.13 2.33 0.98
CA ILE A 132 12.80 3.34 0.17
C ILE A 132 11.77 4.03 -0.72
N ILE A 133 11.78 5.36 -0.78
CA ILE A 133 11.06 6.12 -1.80
C ILE A 133 12.09 6.66 -2.79
N SER A 134 11.90 6.42 -4.07
CA SER A 134 12.78 6.89 -5.14
C SER A 134 12.09 7.91 -6.02
N TYR A 135 12.80 9.00 -6.33
CA TYR A 135 12.41 10.02 -7.30
C TYR A 135 13.46 10.08 -8.41
N PRO A 136 13.41 9.21 -9.43
CA PRO A 136 14.47 9.09 -10.43
C PRO A 136 14.77 10.40 -11.17
N ASN A 137 13.73 11.14 -11.56
CA ASN A 137 13.84 12.43 -12.26
C ASN A 137 14.56 13.50 -11.44
N GLU A 138 14.54 13.36 -10.12
CA GLU A 138 15.12 14.31 -9.16
C GLU A 138 16.40 13.75 -8.54
N ARG A 139 16.83 12.54 -8.94
CA ARG A 139 17.97 11.79 -8.37
C ARG A 139 17.95 11.75 -6.84
N LYS A 140 16.75 11.65 -6.27
CA LYS A 140 16.51 11.69 -4.82
C LYS A 140 15.97 10.34 -4.34
N ALA A 141 16.45 9.89 -3.19
CA ALA A 141 15.89 8.74 -2.48
C ALA A 141 15.73 9.05 -0.99
N ILE A 142 14.70 8.48 -0.37
CA ILE A 142 14.38 8.67 1.04
C ILE A 142 14.21 7.30 1.67
N LYS A 143 14.95 7.05 2.76
CA LYS A 143 14.76 5.87 3.58
C LYS A 143 13.60 6.07 4.54
N VAL A 144 12.76 5.06 4.67
CA VAL A 144 11.59 5.03 5.55
C VAL A 144 11.76 3.88 6.52
N GLU A 145 11.66 4.21 7.82
CA GLU A 145 11.85 3.28 8.92
C GLU A 145 10.64 3.30 9.83
N LEU A 146 10.16 2.11 10.18
CA LEU A 146 9.01 1.92 11.05
C LEU A 146 9.47 1.79 12.51
N THR A 147 9.66 2.93 13.17
CA THR A 147 9.90 2.97 14.62
C THR A 147 8.58 2.81 15.39
N GLU A 148 8.65 2.53 16.69
CA GLU A 148 7.45 2.44 17.54
C GLU A 148 6.63 3.74 17.55
N GLU A 149 7.28 4.89 17.48
CA GLU A 149 6.60 6.18 17.34
C GLU A 149 5.83 6.26 16.03
N LYS A 150 6.45 5.84 14.92
CA LYS A 150 5.80 5.81 13.61
C LYS A 150 4.67 4.79 13.51
N GLU A 151 4.76 3.67 14.22
CA GLU A 151 3.64 2.74 14.36
C GLU A 151 2.44 3.43 15.02
N ARG A 152 2.65 4.12 16.14
CA ARG A 152 1.58 4.86 16.84
C ARG A 152 0.99 5.97 15.97
N GLU A 153 1.82 6.69 15.21
CA GLU A 153 1.35 7.70 14.27
C GLU A 153 0.46 7.09 13.18
N ILE A 154 0.87 5.98 12.57
CA ILE A 154 0.08 5.29 11.53
C ILE A 154 -1.24 4.79 12.10
N GLU A 155 -1.23 4.18 13.30
CA GLU A 155 -2.46 3.69 13.94
C GLU A 155 -3.44 4.84 14.24
N LYS A 156 -2.94 6.01 14.63
CA LYS A 156 -3.77 7.21 14.78
C LYS A 156 -4.34 7.67 13.44
N ILE A 157 -3.53 7.73 12.39
CA ILE A 157 -3.97 8.09 11.04
C ILE A 157 -5.08 7.15 10.57
N LEU A 158 -4.95 5.84 10.81
CA LEU A 158 -5.97 4.86 10.41
C LEU A 158 -7.30 5.08 11.13
N LYS A 159 -7.28 5.46 12.41
CA LYS A 159 -8.49 5.86 13.15
C LYS A 159 -9.14 7.10 12.53
N GLU A 160 -8.37 8.16 12.28
CA GLU A 160 -8.89 9.39 11.67
C GLU A 160 -9.41 9.19 10.23
N ILE A 161 -8.80 8.27 9.47
CA ILE A 161 -9.30 7.86 8.16
C ILE A 161 -10.70 7.27 8.29
N ASN A 162 -10.89 6.33 9.23
CA ASN A 162 -12.19 5.70 9.46
C ASN A 162 -13.26 6.72 9.89
N GLU A 163 -12.90 7.70 10.71
CA GLU A 163 -13.79 8.81 11.07
C GLU A 163 -14.17 9.68 9.87
N ILE A 164 -13.25 9.95 8.95
CA ILE A 164 -13.55 10.77 7.76
C ILE A 164 -14.47 10.00 6.82
N ILE A 165 -14.14 8.75 6.49
CA ILE A 165 -14.89 7.96 5.50
C ILE A 165 -16.27 7.53 6.01
N SER A 166 -16.51 7.53 7.32
CA SER A 166 -17.82 7.23 7.89
C SER A 166 -18.79 8.43 7.87
N LYS A 167 -18.31 9.63 7.50
CA LYS A 167 -19.18 10.81 7.39
C LYS A 167 -20.15 10.68 6.21
N PRO A 168 -21.39 11.16 6.35
CA PRO A 168 -22.38 11.11 5.26
C PRO A 168 -22.01 12.01 4.06
N LYS A 169 -21.09 12.97 4.27
CA LYS A 169 -20.63 13.91 3.24
C LYS A 169 -19.12 14.12 3.37
N PRO A 170 -18.43 14.44 2.25
CA PRO A 170 -17.00 14.72 2.29
C PRO A 170 -16.69 15.98 3.11
N PRO A 171 -15.48 16.10 3.68
CA PRO A 171 -14.97 17.37 4.17
C PRO A 171 -14.98 18.42 3.06
N LEU A 172 -15.31 19.67 3.41
CA LEU A 172 -15.33 20.78 2.46
C LEU A 172 -13.98 20.91 1.73
N PRO A 173 -13.99 20.98 0.38
CA PRO A 173 -12.77 21.09 -0.39
C PRO A 173 -12.08 22.43 -0.13
N VAL A 174 -10.76 22.38 0.00
CA VAL A 174 -9.91 23.58 0.09
C VAL A 174 -9.04 23.62 -1.15
N TYR A 175 -9.18 24.68 -1.95
CA TYR A 175 -8.42 24.81 -3.20
C TYR A 175 -6.91 24.90 -2.93
N LYS A 176 -6.13 24.08 -3.65
CA LYS A 176 -4.66 24.10 -3.63
C LYS A 176 -4.12 24.11 -5.06
N LYS A 177 -2.85 24.52 -5.24
CA LYS A 177 -2.22 24.64 -6.57
C LYS A 177 -2.28 23.38 -7.43
N TYR A 178 -2.33 22.19 -6.81
CA TYR A 178 -2.43 20.92 -7.53
C TYR A 178 -3.86 20.54 -7.96
N CYS A 179 -4.90 21.22 -7.44
CA CYS A 179 -6.30 20.91 -7.74
C CYS A 179 -6.61 21.01 -9.24
N ARG A 180 -5.97 21.92 -9.97
CA ARG A 180 -6.14 22.07 -11.43
C ARG A 180 -5.81 20.82 -12.25
N LYS A 181 -5.05 19.88 -11.67
CA LYS A 181 -4.68 18.60 -12.30
C LYS A 181 -5.24 17.40 -11.51
N CYS A 182 -6.10 17.65 -10.53
CA CYS A 182 -6.71 16.61 -9.72
C CYS A 182 -7.86 15.98 -10.50
N ALA A 183 -7.92 14.64 -10.54
CA ALA A 183 -9.02 13.92 -11.17
C ALA A 183 -10.39 14.21 -10.52
N TYR A 184 -10.40 14.72 -9.29
CA TYR A 184 -11.61 15.05 -8.53
C TYR A 184 -11.96 16.54 -8.58
N PHE A 185 -11.37 17.32 -9.49
CA PHE A 185 -11.56 18.77 -9.55
C PHE A 185 -13.03 19.15 -9.71
N GLU A 186 -13.73 18.57 -10.69
CA GLU A 186 -15.15 18.85 -10.96
C GLU A 186 -16.04 18.47 -9.76
N PHE A 187 -15.78 17.35 -9.09
CA PHE A 187 -16.51 16.99 -7.86
C PHE A 187 -16.33 17.99 -6.71
N CYS A 188 -15.22 18.75 -6.71
CA CYS A 188 -14.93 19.71 -5.66
C CYS A 188 -15.38 21.13 -6.03
N PHE A 189 -15.36 21.50 -7.31
CA PHE A 189 -15.46 22.89 -7.78
C PHE A 189 -16.24 23.07 -9.10
N GLY A 190 -16.94 22.04 -9.60
CA GLY A 190 -17.67 22.08 -10.88
C GLY A 190 -18.97 22.88 -10.83
N ASP A 191 -19.56 23.07 -9.64
CA ASP A 191 -20.83 23.79 -9.45
C ASP A 191 -20.66 25.22 -8.90
N THR A 192 -19.55 25.90 -9.22
CA THR A 192 -19.37 27.34 -8.94
C THR A 192 -19.52 28.21 -10.17
#